data_AF-A0A9X1JXX5-F1
#
_entry.id   AF-A0A9X1JXX5-F1
#
_cell.length_a   1.000
_cell.length_b   1.000
_cell.length_c   1.000
_cell.angle_alpha   90.00
_cell.angle_beta   90.00
_cell.angle_gamma   90.00
#
_symmetry.space_group_name_H-M   'P 1'
#
loop_
_entity.id
_entity.type
_entity.pdbx_description
1 polymer ?
#
loop_
_entity_poly.entity_id
_entity_poly.type
_entity_poly.pdbx_seq_one_letter_code
_entity_poly.pdbx_strand_id
1 'polypeptide(L)'
;MGLHKIIKILALILSVVGIIFFVMILSAGDAAIEAGESAGSVNGALYTSYIILGLVLAFVLVFVLKGVFAGDIKKTLITVGAFLAIAIIGYVMSSGSLEGLPEELIITENVTETTSKWVGAGLNTFYILGVLAIGAMILSGLKRVTK
;
A
#
# COMPACT_ATOMS: atom_id res chain seq x y z
N MET A 1 -1.28 -20.95 -26.83
CA MET A 1 -2.50 -20.22 -26.45
C MET A 1 -2.16 -19.37 -25.24
N GLY A 2 -2.16 -18.05 -25.40
CA GLY A 2 -1.34 -17.15 -24.58
C GLY A 2 -1.78 -17.02 -23.13
N LEU A 3 -0.79 -16.82 -22.25
CA LEU A 3 -0.94 -16.47 -20.83
C LEU A 3 -2.02 -15.37 -20.62
N HIS A 4 -2.08 -14.41 -21.54
CA HIS A 4 -3.12 -13.38 -21.60
C HIS A 4 -4.56 -13.94 -21.63
N LYS A 5 -4.84 -15.02 -22.38
CA LYS A 5 -6.17 -15.64 -22.43
C LYS A 5 -6.52 -16.31 -21.10
N ILE A 6 -5.55 -16.96 -20.45
CA ILE A 6 -5.74 -17.66 -19.17
C ILE A 6 -6.05 -16.65 -18.06
N ILE A 7 -5.26 -15.58 -17.96
CA ILE A 7 -5.47 -14.50 -16.99
C ILE A 7 -6.83 -13.83 -17.22
N LYS A 8 -7.23 -13.60 -18.49
CA LYS A 8 -8.52 -13.01 -18.81
C LYS A 8 -9.70 -13.88 -18.38
N ILE A 9 -9.62 -15.20 -18.60
CA ILE A 9 -10.64 -16.14 -18.14
C ILE A 9 -10.71 -16.17 -16.60
N LEU A 10 -9.57 -16.22 -15.91
CA LEU A 10 -9.50 -16.19 -14.45
C LEU A 10 -10.11 -14.91 -13.88
N ALA A 11 -9.77 -13.75 -14.45
CA ALA A 11 -10.32 -12.46 -14.04
C ALA A 11 -11.83 -12.40 -14.24
N LEU A 12 -12.34 -12.95 -15.35
CA LEU A 12 -13.78 -13.01 -15.61
C LEU A 12 -14.50 -13.88 -14.58
N ILE A 13 -13.96 -15.05 -14.24
CA ILE A 13 -14.54 -15.94 -13.23
C ILE A 13 -14.56 -15.25 -11.87
N LEU A 14 -13.44 -14.66 -11.43
CA LEU A 14 -13.34 -13.97 -10.15
C LEU A 14 -14.29 -12.77 -10.06
N SER A 15 -14.46 -12.03 -11.16
CA SER A 15 -15.42 -10.92 -11.24
C SER A 15 -16.86 -11.40 -11.09
N VAL A 16 -17.25 -12.49 -11.77
CA VAL A 16 -18.60 -13.07 -11.64
C VAL A 16 -18.84 -13.57 -10.21
N VAL A 17 -17.87 -14.25 -9.61
CA VAL A 17 -17.97 -14.72 -8.21
C VAL A 17 -18.14 -13.56 -7.24
N GLY A 18 -17.39 -12.46 -7.42
CA GLY A 18 -17.53 -11.26 -6.60
C GLY A 18 -18.93 -10.63 -6.72
N ILE A 19 -19.47 -10.53 -7.93
CA ILE A 19 -20.82 -10.00 -8.17
C ILE A 19 -21.89 -10.88 -7.50
N ILE A 20 -21.76 -12.21 -7.59
CA ILE A 20 -22.70 -13.15 -6.95
C ILE A 20 -22.73 -12.93 -5.43
N PHE A 21 -21.55 -12.92 -4.79
CA PHE A 21 -21.49 -12.69 -3.34
C PHE A 21 -21.99 -11.29 -2.95
N PHE A 22 -21.73 -10.27 -3.77
CA PHE A 22 -22.23 -8.93 -3.55
C PHE A 22 -23.77 -8.87 -3.57
N VAL A 23 -24.40 -9.47 -4.59
CA VAL A 23 -25.86 -9.55 -4.67
C VAL A 23 -26.43 -10.36 -3.51
N MET A 24 -25.79 -11.46 -3.11
CA MET A 24 -26.22 -12.26 -1.96
C MET A 24 -26.20 -11.46 -0.66
N ILE A 25 -25.14 -10.68 -0.41
CA ILE A 25 -25.02 -9.80 0.77
C ILE A 25 -26.11 -8.73 0.76
N LEU A 26 -26.33 -8.06 -0.38
CA LEU A 26 -27.39 -7.06 -0.51
C LEU A 26 -28.79 -7.64 -0.28
N SER A 27 -29.03 -8.87 -0.74
CA SER A 27 -30.32 -9.55 -0.59
C SER A 27 -30.60 -10.05 0.84
N ALA A 28 -29.55 -10.31 1.62
CA ALA A 28 -29.68 -10.74 3.01
C ALA A 28 -30.20 -9.62 3.92
N GLY A 29 -29.75 -8.38 3.68
CA GLY A 29 -30.08 -7.22 4.50
C GLY A 29 -29.33 -7.17 5.83
N ASP A 30 -29.13 -5.95 6.36
CA ASP A 30 -28.23 -5.69 7.48
C ASP A 30 -28.61 -6.45 8.76
N ALA A 31 -29.90 -6.61 9.04
CA ALA A 31 -30.38 -7.33 10.23
C ALA A 31 -30.01 -8.82 10.24
N ALA A 32 -30.06 -9.49 9.08
CA ALA A 32 -29.71 -10.92 8.97
C ALA A 32 -28.19 -11.15 8.94
N ILE A 33 -27.43 -10.14 8.52
CA ILE A 33 -25.96 -10.14 8.56
C ILE A 33 -25.48 -10.00 10.02
N GLU A 34 -26.05 -9.04 10.76
CA GLU A 34 -25.70 -8.76 12.16
C GLU A 34 -26.09 -9.92 13.09
N ALA A 35 -27.22 -10.59 12.81
CA ALA A 35 -27.64 -11.81 13.51
C ALA A 35 -26.80 -13.06 13.15
N GLY A 36 -25.88 -12.97 12.19
CA GLY A 36 -25.01 -14.07 11.76
C GLY A 36 -25.67 -15.12 10.86
N GLU A 37 -26.95 -14.95 10.52
CA GLU A 37 -27.71 -15.89 9.66
C GLU A 37 -27.18 -15.91 8.22
N SER A 38 -26.55 -14.81 7.78
CA SER A 38 -25.94 -14.66 6.45
C SER A 38 -24.42 -14.80 6.42
N ALA A 39 -23.84 -15.42 7.46
CA ALA A 39 -22.39 -15.62 7.58
C ALA A 39 -21.76 -16.34 6.37
N GLY A 40 -22.49 -17.24 5.71
CA GLY A 40 -22.00 -17.93 4.50
C GLY A 40 -21.72 -16.98 3.32
N SER A 41 -22.60 -16.01 3.09
CA SER A 41 -22.47 -15.03 2.00
C SER A 41 -21.31 -14.06 2.25
N VAL A 42 -21.18 -13.58 3.50
CA VAL A 42 -20.12 -12.66 3.92
C VAL A 42 -18.75 -13.36 3.94
N ASN A 43 -18.67 -14.56 4.51
CA ASN A 43 -17.45 -15.33 4.53
C ASN A 43 -17.01 -15.71 3.11
N GLY A 44 -17.94 -16.07 2.23
CA GLY A 44 -17.67 -16.32 0.82
C GLY A 44 -17.01 -15.11 0.13
N ALA A 45 -17.54 -13.90 0.35
CA ALA A 45 -16.95 -12.66 -0.16
C ALA A 45 -15.54 -12.38 0.42
N LEU A 46 -15.35 -12.62 1.72
CA LEU A 46 -14.05 -12.45 2.38
C LEU A 46 -13.00 -13.43 1.84
N TYR A 47 -13.34 -14.71 1.72
CA TYR A 47 -12.42 -15.70 1.14
C TYR A 47 -12.06 -15.38 -0.30
N THR A 48 -13.03 -14.95 -1.12
CA THR A 48 -12.74 -14.52 -2.50
C THR A 48 -11.78 -13.33 -2.52
N SER A 49 -11.96 -12.38 -1.60
CA SER A 49 -11.09 -11.20 -1.48
C SER A 49 -9.68 -11.58 -1.05
N TYR A 50 -9.53 -12.51 -0.10
CA TYR A 50 -8.21 -13.01 0.31
C TYR A 50 -7.51 -13.79 -0.81
N ILE A 51 -8.24 -14.56 -1.61
CA ILE A 51 -7.69 -15.24 -2.79
C ILE A 51 -7.17 -14.22 -3.80
N ILE A 52 -7.94 -13.16 -4.09
CA ILE A 52 -7.53 -12.09 -4.99
C ILE A 52 -6.30 -11.35 -4.44
N LEU A 53 -6.30 -11.02 -3.15
CA LEU A 53 -5.17 -10.38 -2.48
C LEU A 53 -3.91 -11.25 -2.59
N GLY A 54 -4.01 -12.54 -2.31
CA GLY A 54 -2.92 -13.50 -2.44
C GLY A 54 -2.40 -13.59 -3.88
N LEU A 55 -3.29 -13.63 -4.87
CA LEU A 55 -2.93 -13.64 -6.29
C LEU A 55 -2.19 -12.36 -6.70
N VAL A 56 -2.68 -11.20 -6.27
CA VAL A 56 -2.05 -9.90 -6.54
C VAL A 56 -0.66 -9.84 -5.90
N LEU A 57 -0.53 -10.23 -4.63
CA LEU A 57 0.77 -10.29 -3.96
C LEU A 57 1.74 -11.23 -4.69
N ALA A 58 1.29 -12.41 -5.10
CA ALA A 58 2.10 -13.36 -5.85
C ALA A 58 2.59 -12.76 -7.18
N PHE A 59 1.69 -12.14 -7.96
CA PHE A 59 2.07 -11.49 -9.21
C PHE A 59 3.03 -10.32 -8.98
N VAL A 60 2.75 -9.45 -8.02
CA VAL A 60 3.62 -8.32 -7.70
C VAL A 60 5.02 -8.83 -7.33
N LEU A 61 5.12 -9.82 -6.44
CA LEU A 61 6.42 -10.39 -6.07
C LEU A 61 7.15 -10.98 -7.27
N VAL A 62 6.48 -11.80 -8.09
CA VAL A 62 7.10 -12.42 -9.27
C VAL A 62 7.56 -11.37 -10.27
N PHE A 63 6.73 -10.38 -10.60
CA PHE A 63 7.04 -9.36 -11.59
C PHE A 63 8.08 -8.36 -11.10
N VAL A 64 8.04 -7.98 -9.82
CA VAL A 64 9.06 -7.12 -9.21
C VAL A 64 10.40 -7.84 -9.20
N LEU A 65 10.47 -9.07 -8.68
CA LEU A 65 11.72 -9.84 -8.65
C LEU A 65 12.27 -10.04 -10.07
N LYS A 66 11.43 -10.49 -11.01
CA LYS A 66 11.82 -10.65 -12.40
C LYS A 66 12.32 -9.34 -13.01
N GLY A 67 11.67 -8.22 -12.71
CA GLY A 67 12.06 -6.89 -13.18
C GLY A 67 13.41 -6.45 -12.60
N VAL A 68 13.65 -6.68 -11.31
CA VAL A 68 14.90 -6.35 -10.63
C VAL A 68 16.05 -7.21 -11.17
N PHE A 69 15.86 -8.53 -11.32
CA PHE A 69 16.89 -9.44 -11.82
C PHE A 69 17.21 -9.25 -13.31
N ALA A 70 16.23 -8.84 -14.12
CA ALA A 70 16.46 -8.53 -15.52
C ALA A 70 17.12 -7.16 -15.75
N GLY A 71 17.07 -6.27 -14.76
CA GLY A 71 17.64 -4.93 -14.80
C GLY A 71 19.03 -4.82 -14.19
N ASP A 72 19.46 -3.58 -13.97
CA ASP A 72 20.69 -3.27 -13.24
C ASP A 72 20.43 -3.35 -11.73
N ILE A 73 20.59 -4.54 -11.16
CA ILE A 73 20.41 -4.82 -9.73
C ILE A 73 21.21 -3.85 -8.87
N LYS A 74 22.42 -3.47 -9.29
CA LYS A 74 23.29 -2.58 -8.52
C LYS A 74 22.65 -1.20 -8.40
N LYS A 75 22.15 -0.64 -9.50
CA LYS A 75 21.44 0.64 -9.47
C LYS A 75 20.16 0.55 -8.65
N THR A 76 19.37 -0.50 -8.82
CA THR A 76 18.15 -0.71 -8.03
C THR A 76 18.48 -0.75 -6.54
N LEU A 77 19.49 -1.51 -6.14
CA LEU A 77 19.90 -1.64 -4.74
C LEU A 77 20.43 -0.32 -4.18
N ILE A 78 21.19 0.45 -4.96
CA ILE A 78 21.65 1.79 -4.56
C ILE A 78 20.45 2.72 -4.36
N THR A 79 19.48 2.73 -5.27
CA THR A 79 18.30 3.60 -5.14
C THR A 79 17.42 3.24 -3.95
N VAL A 80 17.17 1.94 -3.75
CA VAL A 80 16.39 1.43 -2.61
C VAL A 80 17.14 1.68 -1.30
N GLY A 81 18.45 1.43 -1.28
CA GLY A 81 19.31 1.68 -0.12
C GLY A 81 19.36 3.16 0.25
N ALA A 82 19.47 4.06 -0.74
CA ALA A 82 19.43 5.50 -0.51
C ALA A 82 18.08 5.95 0.05
N PHE A 83 16.97 5.44 -0.48
CA PHE A 83 15.64 5.69 0.05
C PHE A 83 15.50 5.19 1.50
N LEU A 84 15.95 3.96 1.78
CA LEU A 84 15.93 3.40 3.13
C LEU A 84 16.80 4.19 4.11
N ALA A 85 17.97 4.67 3.68
CA ALA A 85 18.81 5.52 4.51
C ALA A 85 18.07 6.80 4.91
N ILE A 86 17.36 7.43 3.97
CA ILE A 86 16.55 8.62 4.26
C ILE A 86 15.38 8.27 5.19
N ALA A 87 14.72 7.13 4.98
CA ALA A 87 13.65 6.67 5.86
C ALA A 87 14.13 6.42 7.30
N ILE A 88 15.32 5.83 7.46
CA ILE A 88 15.95 5.61 8.77
C ILE A 88 16.28 6.96 9.42
N ILE A 89 16.83 7.92 8.67
CA ILE A 89 17.09 9.27 9.18
C ILE A 89 15.76 9.91 9.64
N GLY A 90 14.70 9.81 8.83
CA GLY A 90 13.37 10.31 9.17
C GLY A 90 12.81 9.68 10.46
N TYR A 91 12.99 8.37 10.63
CA TYR A 91 12.58 7.64 11.83
C TYR A 91 13.39 8.01 13.08
N VAL A 92 14.70 8.16 12.96
CA VAL A 92 15.57 8.59 14.08
C VAL A 92 15.26 10.02 14.51
N MET A 93 14.95 10.90 13.55
CA MET A 93 14.54 12.28 13.83
C MET A 93 13.11 12.37 14.37
N SER A 94 12.28 11.35 14.19
CA SER A 94 10.90 11.36 14.68
C SER A 94 10.85 11.08 16.17
N SER A 95 10.12 11.93 16.90
CA SER A 95 9.66 11.63 18.25
C SER A 95 8.33 10.87 18.19
N GLY A 96 8.06 10.08 19.23
CA GLY A 96 6.73 9.47 19.46
C GLY A 96 5.89 10.30 20.42
N SER A 97 6.17 11.60 20.53
CA SER A 97 5.47 12.45 21.49
C SER A 97 3.98 12.52 21.14
N LEU A 98 3.14 12.44 22.16
CA LEU A 98 1.71 12.68 22.08
C LEU A 98 1.37 14.14 22.44
N GLU A 99 2.37 14.92 22.88
CA GLU A 99 2.19 16.32 23.23
C GLU A 99 1.80 17.14 21.99
N GLY A 100 0.61 17.75 22.04
CA GLY A 100 0.05 18.55 20.96
C GLY A 100 -0.87 17.78 20.00
N LEU A 101 -1.10 16.48 20.22
CA LEU A 101 -2.16 15.76 19.50
C LEU A 101 -3.54 16.12 20.07
N PRO A 102 -4.56 16.32 19.22
CA PRO A 102 -5.95 16.42 19.65
C PRO A 102 -6.31 15.26 20.59
N GLU A 103 -6.93 15.58 21.71
CA GLU A 103 -7.31 14.59 22.74
C GLU A 103 -8.26 13.51 22.18
N GLU A 104 -9.05 13.86 21.17
CA GLU A 104 -9.88 12.93 20.39
C GLU A 104 -9.07 11.84 19.68
N LEU A 105 -7.89 12.15 19.14
CA LEU A 105 -7.00 11.16 18.51
C LEU A 105 -6.33 10.24 19.54
N ILE A 106 -6.09 10.74 20.75
CA ILE A 106 -5.47 9.97 21.82
C ILE A 106 -6.49 8.97 22.41
N ILE A 107 -7.73 9.44 22.65
CA ILE A 107 -8.75 8.68 23.38
C ILE A 107 -9.61 7.81 22.46
N THR A 108 -10.05 8.33 21.29
CA THR A 108 -10.97 7.61 20.39
C THR A 108 -10.23 6.64 19.46
N GLU A 109 -9.08 7.05 18.93
CA GLU A 109 -8.29 6.28 17.95
C GLU A 109 -7.13 5.48 18.59
N ASN A 110 -6.97 5.56 19.92
CA ASN A 110 -5.94 4.85 20.68
C ASN A 110 -4.52 5.03 20.09
N VAL A 111 -4.19 6.27 19.70
CA VAL A 111 -2.89 6.57 19.09
C VAL A 111 -1.79 6.38 20.13
N THR A 112 -1.01 5.32 19.94
CA THR A 112 0.17 5.02 20.77
C THR A 112 1.36 5.87 20.37
N GLU A 113 2.33 6.02 21.29
CA GLU A 113 3.63 6.66 21.01
C GLU A 113 4.34 6.04 19.80
N THR A 114 4.15 4.74 19.59
CA THR A 114 4.71 4.00 18.44
C THR A 114 4.05 4.47 17.14
N THR A 115 2.72 4.52 17.11
CA THR A 115 1.97 5.01 15.94
C THR A 115 2.37 6.45 15.61
N SER A 116 2.42 7.33 16.61
CA SER A 116 2.87 8.71 16.46
C SER A 116 4.28 8.78 15.85
N LYS A 117 5.21 7.96 16.35
CA LYS A 117 6.59 7.91 15.83
C LYS A 117 6.67 7.43 14.38
N TRP A 118 5.86 6.45 13.97
CA TRP A 118 5.83 5.97 12.58
C TRP A 118 5.26 7.01 11.62
N VAL A 119 4.22 7.74 12.05
CA VAL A 119 3.64 8.84 11.27
C VAL A 119 4.66 9.98 11.13
N GLY A 120 5.28 10.41 12.23
CA GLY A 120 6.33 11.43 12.21
C GLY A 120 7.55 11.01 11.38
N ALA A 121 7.92 9.73 11.40
CA ALA A 121 8.97 9.18 10.55
C ALA A 121 8.63 9.30 9.06
N GLY A 122 7.39 8.95 8.70
CA GLY A 122 6.89 9.11 7.33
C GLY A 122 6.90 10.57 6.88
N LEU A 123 6.47 11.47 7.76
CA LEU A 123 6.43 12.90 7.49
C LEU A 123 7.84 13.50 7.31
N ASN A 124 8.77 13.19 8.22
CA ASN A 124 10.17 13.61 8.10
C ASN A 124 10.82 13.07 6.83
N THR A 125 10.60 11.80 6.51
CA THR A 125 11.09 11.19 5.26
C THR A 125 10.56 11.92 4.04
N PHE A 126 9.26 12.25 4.03
CA PHE A 126 8.64 13.01 2.96
C PHE A 126 9.23 14.41 2.82
N TYR A 127 9.43 15.13 3.94
CA TYR A 127 10.02 16.47 3.90
C TYR A 127 11.46 16.48 3.40
N ILE A 128 12.30 15.53 3.84
CA ILE A 128 13.68 15.40 3.37
C ILE A 128 13.69 15.14 1.85
N LEU A 129 12.90 14.17 1.39
CA LEU A 129 12.79 13.85 -0.04
C LEU A 129 12.21 15.02 -0.85
N GLY A 130 11.23 15.74 -0.29
CA GLY A 130 10.63 16.91 -0.92
C GLY A 130 11.64 18.02 -1.17
N VAL A 131 12.44 18.37 -0.17
CA VAL A 131 13.52 19.37 -0.30
C VAL A 131 14.56 18.92 -1.32
N LEU A 132 14.99 17.65 -1.27
CA LEU A 132 15.94 17.09 -2.23
C LEU A 132 15.39 17.12 -3.66
N ALA A 133 14.10 16.81 -3.86
CA ALA A 133 13.44 16.85 -5.15
C ALA A 133 13.37 18.26 -5.72
N ILE A 134 12.97 19.25 -4.91
CA ILE A 134 12.93 20.66 -5.32
C ILE A 134 14.35 21.12 -5.73
N GLY A 135 15.36 20.83 -4.90
CA GLY A 135 16.75 21.17 -5.20
C GLY A 135 17.25 20.52 -6.49
N ALA A 136 16.95 19.24 -6.71
CA ALA A 136 17.31 18.54 -7.93
C ALA A 136 16.63 19.14 -9.17
N MET A 137 15.35 19.53 -9.08
CA MET A 137 14.63 20.18 -10.17
C MET A 137 15.25 21.53 -10.53
N ILE A 138 15.55 22.38 -9.54
CA ILE A 138 16.19 23.68 -9.76
C ILE A 138 17.55 23.49 -10.45
N LEU A 139 18.41 22.63 -9.91
CA LEU A 139 19.74 22.36 -10.49
C LEU A 139 19.65 21.81 -11.92
N SER A 140 18.68 20.93 -12.18
CA SER A 140 18.44 20.39 -13.52
C SER A 140 17.95 21.47 -14.50
N GLY A 141 17.11 22.39 -14.03
CA GLY A 141 16.62 23.53 -14.79
C GLY A 141 17.74 24.51 -15.15
N LEU A 142 18.57 24.90 -14.19
CA LEU A 142 19.71 25.79 -14.44
C LEU A 142 20.69 25.16 -15.44
N LYS A 143 21.05 23.88 -15.27
CA LYS A 143 21.96 23.19 -16.21
C LYS A 143 21.44 23.13 -17.65
N ARG A 144 20.12 23.14 -17.86
CA ARG A 144 19.51 23.18 -19.19
C ARG A 144 19.53 24.56 -19.84
N VAL A 145 19.64 25.63 -19.06
CA VAL A 145 19.67 27.01 -19.57
C VAL A 145 21.10 27.45 -19.88
N THR A 146 22.08 26.95 -19.12
CA THR A 146 23.50 27.29 -19.31
C THR A 146 24.19 26.42 -20.37
N LYS A 147 23.54 25.38 -20.88
CA LYS A 147 24.04 24.52 -21.96
C LYS A 147 23.18 24.69 -23.21
#